data_AF-A0A8J2LH43-F1
#
_entry.id   AF-A0A8J2LH43-F1
#
_cell.length_a   1.000
_cell.length_b   1.000
_cell.length_c   1.000
_cell.angle_alpha   90.00
_cell.angle_beta   90.00
_cell.angle_gamma   90.00
#
_symmetry.space_group_name_H-M   'P 1'
#
loop_
_entity.id
_entity.type
_entity.pdbx_description
1 polymer ?
#
loop_
_entity_poly.entity_id
_entity_poly.type
_entity_poly.pdbx_seq_one_letter_code
_entity_poly.pdbx_strand_id
1 'polypeptide(L)'
;MAALTYWQRKEKAMKFGKADHRPQDKDGMRFFLLHRRRKSFHIQPQINPNLHRIQAWMPRPHSVPDGFHKQIDISSEQKFRLVDCPESFDVMLDHLYEVEVFALDLEFHDDHSYLGMTSLIQISTYYFDFVLDPFVLIQEIETQLKVIFESEYWIKIMHGCPNDVRNLQRDFGIFIIGVIDTQLMFQKYKSLNAGNMVKFDTMAKEFYSRNELSYLSDNEKSLLTLADYCQRPIPNKLKIYARADVHVLIRVYFQMKIHMTAAEFNSVVVSTNTLLCKHGLTYEPPVTVNFASNPLVHRDMNFKSLCTEQKRILEAIYNWREDLAKRFDEKPEYIIKTPDKIAIIARPLISAEDIQLAVQRYSESFTRWWEAFLKLKVNGQIYYADLLATSCHNCTIAGHCAWGYLEDYSKEHQQRYYANHRASKTIVNRHRR
;
A
#
# COMPACT_ATOMS: atom_id res chain seq x y z
N MET A 1 0.82 -34.16 -5.46
CA MET A 1 1.89 -33.14 -5.61
C MET A 1 2.02 -32.43 -4.27
N ALA A 2 3.25 -32.21 -3.77
CA ALA A 2 3.45 -31.41 -2.57
C ALA A 2 2.94 -29.98 -2.80
N ALA A 3 2.31 -29.37 -1.79
CA ALA A 3 1.91 -27.98 -1.85
C ALA A 3 3.17 -27.10 -1.99
N LEU A 4 3.16 -26.16 -2.94
CA LEU A 4 4.23 -25.17 -3.09
C LEU A 4 4.32 -24.33 -1.81
N THR A 5 5.52 -23.96 -1.36
CA THR A 5 5.68 -23.02 -0.24
C THR A 5 5.18 -21.63 -0.61
N TYR A 6 4.87 -20.78 0.37
CA TYR A 6 4.44 -19.39 0.17
C TYR A 6 5.27 -18.68 -0.89
N TRP A 7 6.59 -18.76 -0.74
CA TRP A 7 7.51 -18.06 -1.61
C TRP A 7 7.67 -18.69 -2.99
N GLN A 8 7.57 -20.02 -3.12
CA GLN A 8 7.52 -20.67 -4.43
C GLN A 8 6.26 -20.25 -5.20
N ARG A 9 5.14 -20.07 -4.49
CA ARG A 9 3.90 -19.56 -5.06
C ARG A 9 4.04 -18.09 -5.48
N LYS A 10 4.60 -17.24 -4.62
CA LYS A 10 4.88 -15.82 -4.90
C LYS A 10 5.78 -15.66 -6.13
N GLU A 11 6.86 -16.43 -6.21
CA GLU A 11 7.79 -16.43 -7.34
C GLU A 11 7.15 -16.89 -8.64
N LYS A 12 6.27 -17.91 -8.59
CA LYS A 12 5.49 -18.37 -9.74
C LYS A 12 4.53 -17.27 -10.23
N ALA A 13 3.73 -16.69 -9.35
CA ALA A 13 2.78 -15.64 -9.71
C ALA A 13 3.49 -14.42 -10.30
N MET A 14 4.63 -14.07 -9.71
CA MET A 14 5.58 -13.15 -10.28
C MET A 14 5.98 -13.57 -11.71
N LYS A 15 6.62 -14.72 -11.91
CA LYS A 15 7.19 -15.12 -13.22
C LYS A 15 6.20 -15.05 -14.37
N PHE A 16 4.95 -15.47 -14.14
CA PHE A 16 3.98 -15.61 -15.21
C PHE A 16 3.11 -14.37 -15.45
N GLY A 17 3.05 -13.40 -14.51
CA GLY A 17 2.26 -12.18 -14.67
C GLY A 17 0.77 -12.39 -14.97
N LYS A 18 0.27 -13.63 -14.77
CA LYS A 18 -1.11 -14.02 -15.02
C LYS A 18 -1.86 -14.01 -13.71
N ALA A 19 -2.95 -13.24 -13.67
CA ALA A 19 -3.83 -13.23 -12.52
C ALA A 19 -4.26 -14.67 -12.19
N ASP A 20 -4.05 -15.13 -10.96
CA ASP A 20 -4.55 -16.44 -10.54
C ASP A 20 -6.03 -16.25 -10.19
N HIS A 21 -6.88 -16.62 -11.14
CA HIS A 21 -8.34 -16.45 -11.07
C HIS A 21 -9.04 -17.60 -10.35
N ARG A 22 -8.30 -18.57 -9.82
CA ARG A 22 -8.87 -19.69 -9.06
C ARG A 22 -9.40 -19.17 -7.71
N PRO A 23 -10.43 -19.83 -7.11
CA PRO A 23 -10.79 -19.57 -5.72
C PRO A 23 -9.54 -19.57 -4.86
N GLN A 24 -9.47 -18.73 -3.81
CA GLN A 24 -8.42 -18.94 -2.81
C GLN A 24 -8.45 -20.43 -2.46
N ASP A 25 -7.36 -21.13 -2.74
CA ASP A 25 -7.06 -22.32 -1.98
C ASP A 25 -7.01 -21.89 -0.50
N LYS A 26 -6.98 -22.83 0.45
CA LYS A 26 -6.79 -22.48 1.87
C LYS A 26 -5.53 -21.61 2.13
N ASP A 27 -4.73 -21.35 1.09
CA ASP A 27 -3.43 -20.69 1.07
C ASP A 27 -3.44 -19.28 0.42
N GLY A 28 -4.58 -18.75 -0.07
CA GLY A 28 -4.80 -17.29 -0.25
C GLY A 28 -4.44 -16.62 -1.59
N MET A 29 -4.12 -17.35 -2.66
CA MET A 29 -3.37 -16.92 -3.87
C MET A 29 -3.72 -15.66 -4.71
N ARG A 30 -4.67 -14.76 -4.39
CA ARG A 30 -5.02 -13.62 -5.27
C ARG A 30 -4.04 -12.42 -5.22
N PHE A 31 -3.15 -12.37 -4.22
CA PHE A 31 -2.36 -11.18 -3.86
C PHE A 31 -1.32 -10.69 -4.88
N PHE A 32 -0.81 -11.56 -5.76
CA PHE A 32 0.51 -11.30 -6.37
C PHE A 32 0.52 -10.44 -7.64
N LEU A 33 -0.63 -9.92 -8.08
CA LEU A 33 -0.84 -9.65 -9.52
C LEU A 33 -1.15 -8.22 -9.91
N LEU A 34 -1.71 -7.41 -9.01
CA LEU A 34 -1.85 -5.96 -9.22
C LEU A 34 -0.49 -5.30 -9.51
N HIS A 35 0.55 -5.69 -8.76
CA HIS A 35 1.78 -4.90 -8.69
C HIS A 35 2.74 -5.16 -9.84
N ARG A 36 2.63 -6.33 -10.50
CA ARG A 36 3.59 -6.68 -11.55
C ARG A 36 3.31 -6.03 -12.90
N ARG A 37 2.08 -5.55 -13.17
CA ARG A 37 1.82 -4.69 -14.35
C ARG A 37 2.54 -3.33 -14.22
N ARG A 38 2.87 -2.90 -13.00
CA ARG A 38 3.63 -1.68 -12.70
C ARG A 38 5.14 -1.92 -12.47
N LYS A 39 5.69 -3.05 -12.94
CA LYS A 39 7.15 -3.32 -12.87
C LYS A 39 8.03 -2.31 -13.62
N SER A 40 7.43 -1.37 -14.33
CA SER A 40 8.04 -0.07 -14.55
C SER A 40 8.00 0.72 -13.23
N PHE A 41 8.84 0.34 -12.26
CA PHE A 41 9.23 1.18 -11.11
C PHE A 41 9.92 2.49 -11.52
N HIS A 42 9.72 2.93 -12.76
CA HIS A 42 9.79 4.32 -13.17
C HIS A 42 8.42 4.95 -12.88
N ILE A 43 8.01 4.95 -11.61
CA ILE A 43 7.19 6.06 -11.12
C ILE A 43 8.15 7.24 -11.14
N GLN A 44 8.39 7.79 -12.33
CA GLN A 44 8.95 9.13 -12.39
C GLN A 44 7.97 10.00 -11.61
N PRO A 45 8.46 10.98 -10.82
CA PRO A 45 7.61 11.98 -10.20
C PRO A 45 6.64 12.51 -11.27
N GLN A 46 5.39 12.01 -11.25
CA GLN A 46 4.39 12.46 -12.19
C GLN A 46 3.83 13.73 -11.57
N ILE A 47 4.18 14.86 -12.16
CA ILE A 47 3.54 16.12 -11.84
C ILE A 47 2.06 15.91 -12.07
N ASN A 48 1.27 16.11 -11.02
CA ASN A 48 -0.18 15.97 -11.11
C ASN A 48 -0.74 16.85 -12.24
N PRO A 49 -1.27 16.26 -13.32
CA PRO A 49 -1.75 17.01 -14.47
C PRO A 49 -2.96 17.87 -14.12
N ASN A 50 -3.68 17.49 -13.06
CA ASN A 50 -4.89 18.13 -12.59
C ASN A 50 -4.64 19.16 -11.49
N LEU A 51 -3.40 19.49 -11.13
CA LEU A 51 -3.11 20.39 -10.00
C LEU A 51 -3.85 21.74 -10.11
N HIS A 52 -3.78 22.39 -11.27
CA HIS A 52 -4.47 23.67 -11.52
C HIS A 52 -6.00 23.54 -11.43
N ARG A 53 -6.54 22.42 -11.92
CA ARG A 53 -7.98 22.10 -11.87
C ARG A 53 -8.45 21.88 -10.44
N ILE A 54 -7.69 21.13 -9.64
CA ILE A 54 -7.96 20.91 -8.22
C ILE A 54 -7.93 22.24 -7.47
N GLN A 55 -6.94 23.10 -7.71
CA GLN A 55 -6.83 24.40 -7.05
C GLN A 55 -8.01 25.33 -7.38
N ALA A 56 -8.44 25.33 -8.64
CA ALA A 56 -9.52 26.21 -9.12
C ALA A 56 -10.93 25.65 -8.86
N TRP A 57 -11.06 24.37 -8.54
CA TRP A 57 -12.37 23.73 -8.44
C TRP A 57 -13.22 24.27 -7.29
N MET A 58 -14.46 24.61 -7.61
CA MET A 58 -15.51 24.94 -6.66
C MET A 58 -16.81 24.26 -7.09
N PRO A 59 -17.65 23.76 -6.15
CA PRO A 59 -18.93 23.16 -6.49
C PRO A 59 -19.87 24.22 -7.09
N ARG A 60 -20.71 23.80 -8.05
CA ARG A 60 -21.68 24.70 -8.68
C ARG A 60 -22.75 25.12 -7.66
N PRO A 61 -23.28 26.35 -7.73
CA PRO A 61 -24.28 26.83 -6.76
C PRO A 61 -25.54 25.95 -6.67
N HIS A 62 -25.87 25.21 -7.74
CA HIS A 62 -27.06 24.36 -7.84
C HIS A 62 -26.74 22.86 -7.90
N SER A 63 -25.48 22.43 -7.74
CA SER A 63 -25.12 20.99 -7.76
C SER A 63 -25.62 20.19 -6.54
N VAL A 64 -26.48 20.81 -5.74
CA VAL A 64 -27.24 20.20 -4.66
C VAL A 64 -28.64 20.82 -4.74
N PRO A 65 -29.69 20.07 -5.11
CA PRO A 65 -31.04 20.59 -5.14
C PRO A 65 -31.50 21.07 -3.76
N ASP A 66 -32.11 22.25 -3.70
CA ASP A 66 -32.72 22.75 -2.46
C ASP A 66 -33.78 21.76 -1.94
N GLY A 67 -33.71 21.41 -0.66
CA GLY A 67 -34.65 20.48 -0.02
C GLY A 67 -34.33 18.99 -0.16
N PHE A 68 -33.26 18.60 -0.86
CA PHE A 68 -32.87 17.20 -1.05
C PHE A 68 -32.64 16.45 0.28
N HIS A 69 -32.14 17.15 1.31
CA HIS A 69 -31.96 16.62 2.67
C HIS A 69 -33.25 16.12 3.34
N LYS A 70 -34.44 16.53 2.87
CA LYS A 70 -35.75 16.10 3.43
C LYS A 70 -36.31 14.84 2.79
N GLN A 71 -35.73 14.38 1.67
CA GLN A 71 -36.22 13.21 0.92
C GLN A 71 -35.35 11.96 1.11
N ILE A 72 -34.24 12.05 1.83
CA ILE A 72 -33.36 10.90 2.03
C ILE A 72 -33.90 10.08 3.21
N ASP A 73 -34.81 9.15 2.89
CA ASP A 73 -35.21 8.10 3.82
C ASP A 73 -33.98 7.26 4.20
N ILE A 74 -33.79 7.04 5.51
CA ILE A 74 -32.74 6.19 6.10
C ILE A 74 -33.17 4.73 6.07
N SER A 75 -34.27 4.41 5.38
CA SER A 75 -34.70 3.02 5.22
C SER A 75 -33.49 2.17 4.82
N SER A 76 -33.37 1.04 5.49
CA SER A 76 -32.32 0.03 5.32
C SER A 76 -32.29 -0.61 3.92
N GLU A 77 -32.95 0.02 2.94
CA GLU A 77 -33.23 -0.49 1.61
C GLU A 77 -32.28 0.03 0.52
N GLN A 78 -31.29 0.89 0.83
CA GLN A 78 -30.24 1.16 -0.16
C GLN A 78 -29.65 -0.17 -0.60
N LYS A 79 -29.74 -0.42 -1.90
CA LYS A 79 -29.47 -1.74 -2.48
C LYS A 79 -27.96 -1.92 -2.55
N PHE A 80 -27.46 -2.95 -1.89
CA PHE A 80 -26.06 -3.34 -1.97
C PHE A 80 -25.77 -4.05 -3.30
N ARG A 81 -24.69 -3.66 -3.98
CA ARG A 81 -24.18 -4.34 -5.18
C ARG A 81 -22.69 -4.61 -5.04
N LEU A 82 -22.30 -5.87 -5.25
CA LEU A 82 -20.91 -6.24 -5.45
C LEU A 82 -20.54 -5.97 -6.92
N VAL A 83 -19.40 -5.34 -7.15
CA VAL A 83 -18.88 -5.03 -8.48
C VAL A 83 -17.54 -5.75 -8.66
N ASP A 84 -17.58 -6.93 -9.26
CA ASP A 84 -16.44 -7.85 -9.39
C ASP A 84 -16.27 -8.46 -10.80
N CYS A 85 -17.03 -7.96 -11.77
CA CYS A 85 -16.87 -8.27 -13.19
C CYS A 85 -17.25 -7.07 -14.07
N PRO A 86 -16.83 -7.03 -15.34
CA PRO A 86 -17.12 -5.92 -16.25
C PRO A 86 -18.61 -5.57 -16.35
N GLU A 87 -19.49 -6.58 -16.39
CA GLU A 87 -20.94 -6.35 -16.51
C GLU A 87 -21.51 -5.64 -15.29
N SER A 88 -21.07 -6.03 -14.09
CA SER A 88 -21.45 -5.34 -12.84
C SER A 88 -20.85 -3.94 -12.75
N PHE A 89 -19.68 -3.71 -13.38
CA PHE A 89 -19.01 -2.43 -13.45
C PHE A 89 -19.77 -1.46 -14.35
N ASP A 90 -20.18 -1.90 -15.55
CA ASP A 90 -20.95 -1.07 -16.49
C ASP A 90 -22.25 -0.59 -15.86
N VAL A 91 -22.98 -1.47 -15.16
CA VAL A 91 -24.21 -1.11 -14.46
C VAL A 91 -23.97 -0.07 -13.35
N MET A 92 -22.86 -0.17 -12.62
CA MET A 92 -22.48 0.85 -11.66
C MET A 92 -22.12 2.16 -12.37
N LEU A 93 -21.39 2.10 -13.47
CA LEU A 93 -20.94 3.27 -14.21
C LEU A 93 -22.11 4.06 -14.78
N ASP A 94 -23.07 3.38 -15.43
CA ASP A 94 -24.32 3.97 -15.92
C ASP A 94 -25.05 4.71 -14.79
N HIS A 95 -25.16 4.08 -13.61
CA HIS A 95 -25.77 4.72 -12.44
C HIS A 95 -24.99 5.96 -11.96
N LEU A 96 -23.65 5.93 -12.01
CA LEU A 96 -22.83 7.09 -11.64
C LEU A 96 -23.00 8.27 -12.60
N TYR A 97 -23.34 8.02 -13.87
CA TYR A 97 -23.69 9.09 -14.82
C TYR A 97 -25.03 9.79 -14.50
N GLU A 98 -25.92 9.14 -13.74
CA GLU A 98 -27.23 9.68 -13.37
C GLU A 98 -27.20 10.52 -12.08
N VAL A 99 -26.10 10.48 -11.31
CA VAL A 99 -25.97 11.21 -10.04
C VAL A 99 -24.90 12.29 -10.11
N GLU A 100 -25.06 13.36 -9.33
CA GLU A 100 -24.06 14.44 -9.25
C GLU A 100 -23.11 14.30 -8.05
N VAL A 101 -23.53 13.59 -7.01
CA VAL A 101 -22.83 13.46 -5.73
C VAL A 101 -22.80 11.99 -5.31
N PHE A 102 -21.63 11.50 -4.91
CA PHE A 102 -21.47 10.18 -4.33
C PHE A 102 -20.39 10.18 -3.24
N ALA A 103 -20.49 9.24 -2.29
CA ALA A 103 -19.47 9.00 -1.28
C ALA A 103 -18.44 7.99 -1.78
N LEU A 104 -17.20 8.14 -1.35
CA LEU A 104 -16.06 7.31 -1.75
C LEU A 104 -15.18 7.00 -0.54
N ASP A 105 -14.80 5.74 -0.41
CA ASP A 105 -13.78 5.26 0.54
C ASP A 105 -12.95 4.13 -0.10
N LEU A 106 -11.82 3.78 0.51
CA LEU A 106 -10.96 2.68 0.08
C LEU A 106 -10.51 1.83 1.26
N GLU A 107 -10.37 0.52 1.02
CA GLU A 107 -9.67 -0.36 1.97
C GLU A 107 -8.24 -0.60 1.50
N PHE A 108 -7.28 -0.41 2.40
CA PHE A 108 -5.86 -0.52 2.12
C PHE A 108 -5.24 -1.73 2.80
N HIS A 109 -4.36 -2.43 2.09
CA HIS A 109 -3.62 -3.59 2.61
C HIS A 109 -2.12 -3.42 2.37
N ASP A 110 -1.30 -3.61 3.41
CA ASP A 110 0.16 -3.50 3.32
C ASP A 110 0.94 -4.65 3.97
N ASP A 111 0.28 -5.70 4.48
CA ASP A 111 0.99 -6.77 5.18
C ASP A 111 1.89 -7.59 4.25
N HIS A 112 1.40 -7.89 3.04
CA HIS A 112 2.10 -8.69 2.03
C HIS A 112 2.42 -7.91 0.74
N SER A 113 2.66 -6.60 0.88
CA SER A 113 3.07 -5.71 -0.23
C SER A 113 4.05 -4.67 0.26
N TYR A 114 5.04 -4.31 -0.58
CA TYR A 114 6.07 -3.35 -0.21
C TYR A 114 5.52 -1.93 -0.13
N LEU A 115 4.70 -1.54 -1.12
CA LEU A 115 4.07 -0.21 -1.16
C LEU A 115 2.64 -0.23 -0.62
N GLY A 116 2.11 -1.43 -0.36
CA GLY A 116 0.70 -1.69 -0.12
C GLY A 116 -0.15 -1.60 -1.38
N MET A 117 -1.44 -1.87 -1.21
CA MET A 117 -2.43 -1.91 -2.29
C MET A 117 -3.84 -1.54 -1.81
N THR A 118 -4.61 -0.90 -2.68
CA THR A 118 -6.06 -0.77 -2.55
C THR A 118 -6.71 -2.13 -2.81
N SER A 119 -7.39 -2.63 -1.79
CA SER A 119 -7.97 -3.97 -1.74
C SER A 119 -9.48 -3.98 -2.00
N LEU A 120 -10.17 -2.86 -1.74
CA LEU A 120 -11.56 -2.57 -2.12
C LEU A 120 -11.73 -1.07 -2.38
N ILE A 121 -12.72 -0.74 -3.20
CA ILE A 121 -13.24 0.64 -3.37
C ILE A 121 -14.71 0.61 -3.00
N GLN A 122 -15.16 1.56 -2.18
CA GLN A 122 -16.56 1.69 -1.80
C GLN A 122 -17.14 2.96 -2.38
N ILE A 123 -18.30 2.84 -3.02
CA ILE A 123 -19.03 3.99 -3.55
C ILE A 123 -20.46 3.91 -3.06
N SER A 124 -20.92 4.94 -2.37
CA SER A 124 -22.35 5.06 -2.04
C SER A 124 -22.95 6.20 -2.85
N THR A 125 -24.19 6.02 -3.26
CA THR A 125 -25.05 7.05 -3.85
C THR A 125 -26.32 7.15 -3.01
N TYR A 126 -27.30 7.94 -3.44
CA TYR A 126 -28.61 7.94 -2.76
C TYR A 126 -29.37 6.62 -2.87
N TYR A 127 -29.07 5.80 -3.89
CA TYR A 127 -29.88 4.64 -4.25
C TYR A 127 -29.16 3.31 -3.98
N PHE A 128 -27.85 3.27 -4.21
CA PHE A 128 -27.05 2.05 -4.17
C PHE A 128 -25.76 2.26 -3.39
N ASP A 129 -25.36 1.18 -2.70
CA ASP A 129 -24.03 1.01 -2.15
C ASP A 129 -23.27 -0.02 -3.00
N PHE A 130 -22.13 0.38 -3.54
CA PHE A 130 -21.25 -0.45 -4.35
C PHE A 130 -19.99 -0.79 -3.57
N VAL A 131 -19.61 -2.06 -3.56
CA VAL A 131 -18.28 -2.52 -3.15
C VAL A 131 -17.61 -3.12 -4.36
N LEU A 132 -16.53 -2.48 -4.81
CA LEU A 132 -15.81 -2.85 -6.01
C LEU A 132 -14.58 -3.68 -5.65
N ASP A 133 -14.34 -4.72 -6.43
CA ASP A 133 -13.15 -5.54 -6.36
C ASP A 133 -12.09 -5.06 -7.37
N PRO A 134 -11.10 -4.26 -6.95
CA PRO A 134 -10.11 -3.68 -7.86
C PRO A 134 -9.24 -4.74 -8.52
N PHE A 135 -9.14 -5.96 -7.96
CA PHE A 135 -8.19 -6.97 -8.45
C PHE A 135 -8.57 -7.54 -9.82
N VAL A 136 -9.85 -7.49 -10.16
CA VAL A 136 -10.40 -7.95 -11.44
C VAL A 136 -10.86 -6.82 -12.35
N LEU A 137 -10.84 -5.58 -11.86
CA LEU A 137 -11.38 -4.40 -12.56
C LEU A 137 -10.33 -3.31 -12.78
N ILE A 138 -9.04 -3.65 -12.73
CA ILE A 138 -7.95 -2.67 -12.86
C ILE A 138 -8.09 -1.84 -14.12
N GLN A 139 -8.39 -2.48 -15.26
CA GLN A 139 -8.44 -1.79 -16.54
C GLN A 139 -9.63 -0.81 -16.58
N GLU A 140 -10.78 -1.25 -16.10
CA GLU A 140 -12.01 -0.47 -16.00
C GLU A 140 -11.83 0.72 -15.06
N ILE A 141 -11.13 0.52 -13.93
CA ILE A 141 -10.80 1.59 -12.99
C ILE A 141 -9.84 2.61 -13.62
N GLU A 142 -8.75 2.16 -14.24
CA GLU A 142 -7.71 3.01 -14.83
C GLU A 142 -8.19 3.77 -16.09
N THR A 143 -9.24 3.29 -16.76
CA THR A 143 -9.74 3.89 -18.00
C THR A 143 -11.07 4.62 -17.83
N GLN A 144 -12.09 3.98 -17.24
CA GLN A 144 -13.45 4.51 -17.18
C GLN A 144 -13.74 5.22 -15.85
N LEU A 145 -13.45 4.58 -14.71
CA LEU A 145 -13.71 5.19 -13.39
C LEU A 145 -12.83 6.44 -13.18
N LYS A 146 -11.60 6.41 -13.70
CA LYS A 146 -10.68 7.56 -13.75
C LYS A 146 -11.34 8.81 -14.33
N VAL A 147 -12.15 8.69 -15.40
CA VAL A 147 -12.83 9.84 -16.03
C VAL A 147 -13.77 10.53 -15.04
N ILE A 148 -14.53 9.76 -14.27
CA ILE A 148 -15.46 10.29 -13.26
C ILE A 148 -14.70 10.90 -12.08
N PHE A 149 -13.65 10.21 -11.59
CA PHE A 149 -12.89 10.66 -10.43
C PHE A 149 -12.08 11.94 -10.73
N GLU A 150 -11.57 12.10 -11.96
CA GLU A 150 -10.80 13.26 -12.41
C GLU A 150 -11.66 14.36 -13.08
N SER A 151 -12.98 14.25 -12.99
CA SER A 151 -13.90 15.25 -13.49
C SER A 151 -14.31 16.25 -12.40
N GLU A 152 -14.51 17.49 -12.83
CA GLU A 152 -14.99 18.61 -12.01
C GLU A 152 -16.53 18.59 -11.84
N TYR A 153 -17.22 17.74 -12.62
CA TYR A 153 -18.67 17.64 -12.61
C TYR A 153 -19.20 16.95 -11.35
N TRP A 154 -18.66 15.76 -11.04
CA TRP A 154 -19.12 14.94 -9.91
C TRP A 154 -18.45 15.36 -8.62
N ILE A 155 -19.24 15.46 -7.55
CA ILE A 155 -18.76 15.71 -6.20
C ILE A 155 -18.52 14.38 -5.49
N LYS A 156 -17.30 14.19 -5.00
CA LYS A 156 -16.87 13.02 -4.24
C LYS A 156 -16.81 13.37 -2.75
N ILE A 157 -17.68 12.78 -1.96
CA ILE A 157 -17.70 12.96 -0.50
C ILE A 157 -16.78 11.90 0.12
N MET A 158 -15.77 12.34 0.87
CA MET A 158 -14.81 11.45 1.53
C MET A 158 -14.64 11.84 3.00
N HIS A 159 -14.04 10.98 3.81
CA HIS A 159 -13.74 11.29 5.21
C HIS A 159 -12.27 11.06 5.51
N GLY A 160 -11.50 12.12 5.76
CA GLY A 160 -10.08 11.98 6.07
C GLY A 160 -9.28 11.40 4.89
N CYS A 161 -9.46 11.99 3.71
CA CYS A 161 -9.03 11.42 2.42
C CYS A 161 -7.52 11.41 2.07
N PRO A 162 -6.54 11.97 2.83
CA PRO A 162 -5.14 11.97 2.38
C PRO A 162 -4.56 10.61 1.99
N ASN A 163 -4.91 9.54 2.71
CA ASN A 163 -4.41 8.19 2.40
C ASN A 163 -5.05 7.66 1.12
N ASP A 164 -6.36 7.83 0.96
CA ASP A 164 -7.10 7.35 -0.20
C ASP A 164 -6.63 8.02 -1.49
N VAL A 165 -6.38 9.33 -1.42
CA VAL A 165 -5.82 10.12 -2.51
C VAL A 165 -4.45 9.56 -2.95
N ARG A 166 -3.58 9.22 -1.99
CA ARG A 166 -2.28 8.59 -2.30
C ARG A 166 -2.44 7.21 -2.90
N ASN A 167 -3.37 6.41 -2.37
CA ASN A 167 -3.63 5.06 -2.83
C ASN A 167 -4.18 5.05 -4.27
N LEU A 168 -5.13 5.93 -4.60
CA LEU A 168 -5.66 6.12 -5.96
C LEU A 168 -4.56 6.46 -6.98
N GLN A 169 -3.63 7.33 -6.61
CA GLN A 169 -2.49 7.68 -7.45
C GLN A 169 -1.52 6.51 -7.60
N ARG A 170 -1.13 5.89 -6.47
CA ARG A 170 -0.19 4.77 -6.44
C ARG A 170 -0.68 3.57 -7.21
N ASP A 171 -1.97 3.26 -7.17
CA ASP A 171 -2.52 1.98 -7.66
C ASP A 171 -3.27 2.09 -8.98
N PHE A 172 -3.82 3.26 -9.30
CA PHE A 172 -4.63 3.47 -10.51
C PHE A 172 -4.20 4.70 -11.31
N GLY A 173 -3.22 5.48 -10.82
CA GLY A 173 -2.79 6.72 -11.47
C GLY A 173 -3.91 7.77 -11.52
N ILE A 174 -4.85 7.73 -10.57
CA ILE A 174 -6.02 8.63 -10.50
C ILE A 174 -5.69 9.83 -9.61
N PHE A 175 -5.79 11.03 -10.17
CA PHE A 175 -5.64 12.33 -9.51
C PHE A 175 -7.02 12.97 -9.34
N ILE A 176 -7.71 12.55 -8.29
CA ILE A 176 -9.10 12.91 -8.01
C ILE A 176 -9.30 14.44 -7.90
N ILE A 177 -10.39 14.94 -8.46
CA ILE A 177 -10.82 16.36 -8.42
C ILE A 177 -12.19 16.41 -7.75
N GLY A 178 -12.65 17.54 -7.23
CA GLY A 178 -14.03 17.67 -6.78
C GLY A 178 -14.37 16.88 -5.52
N VAL A 179 -13.42 16.82 -4.59
CA VAL A 179 -13.60 16.16 -3.29
C VAL A 179 -14.10 17.16 -2.25
N ILE A 180 -14.98 16.71 -1.38
CA ILE A 180 -15.31 17.38 -0.12
C ILE A 180 -14.96 16.44 1.03
N ASP A 181 -14.03 16.86 1.87
CA ASP A 181 -13.62 16.07 3.04
C ASP A 181 -14.52 16.41 4.25
N THR A 182 -15.36 15.44 4.62
CA THR A 182 -16.28 15.55 5.75
C THR A 182 -15.57 15.67 7.09
N GLN A 183 -14.32 15.23 7.23
CA GLN A 183 -13.54 15.46 8.45
C GLN A 183 -13.24 16.96 8.63
N LEU A 184 -12.82 17.63 7.55
CA LEU A 184 -12.61 19.10 7.55
C LEU A 184 -13.93 19.84 7.73
N MET A 185 -14.99 19.35 7.10
CA MET A 185 -16.33 19.89 7.27
C MET A 185 -16.80 19.80 8.73
N PHE A 186 -16.60 18.64 9.38
CA PHE A 186 -17.00 18.44 10.76
C PHE A 186 -16.18 19.30 11.73
N GLN A 187 -14.87 19.43 11.51
CA GLN A 187 -14.03 20.37 12.26
C GLN A 187 -14.59 21.80 12.17
N LYS A 188 -14.98 22.24 10.98
CA LYS A 188 -15.59 23.55 10.79
C LYS A 188 -16.95 23.67 11.50
N TYR A 189 -17.81 22.66 11.33
CA TYR A 189 -19.15 22.60 11.94
C TYR A 189 -19.11 22.68 13.47
N LYS A 190 -18.18 21.97 14.11
CA LYS A 190 -18.00 21.97 15.57
C LYS A 190 -17.04 23.04 16.08
N SER A 191 -16.53 23.92 15.21
CA SER A 191 -15.53 24.94 15.56
C SER A 191 -14.28 24.36 16.26
N LEU A 192 -13.81 23.19 15.80
CA LEU A 192 -12.63 22.52 16.31
C LEU A 192 -11.35 23.16 15.77
N ASN A 193 -10.27 23.09 16.55
CA ASN A 193 -8.94 23.51 16.09
C ASN A 193 -8.47 22.66 14.90
N ALA A 194 -7.77 23.32 13.97
CA ALA A 194 -7.11 22.65 12.86
C ALA A 194 -6.13 21.58 13.38
N GLY A 195 -6.24 20.36 12.85
CA GLY A 195 -5.39 19.23 13.23
C GLY A 195 -6.05 18.19 14.14
N ASN A 196 -7.25 18.45 14.66
CA ASN A 196 -8.02 17.43 15.39
C ASN A 196 -8.50 16.32 14.44
N MET A 197 -7.80 15.19 14.40
CA MET A 197 -8.26 14.02 13.65
C MET A 197 -9.53 13.45 14.29
N VAL A 198 -10.66 13.59 13.62
CA VAL A 198 -11.95 13.03 14.04
C VAL A 198 -12.17 11.77 13.23
N LYS A 199 -12.46 10.66 13.90
CA LYS A 199 -12.79 9.39 13.24
C LYS A 199 -14.20 9.47 12.66
N PHE A 200 -14.44 8.73 11.57
CA PHE A 200 -15.75 8.65 10.93
C PHE A 200 -16.86 8.29 11.92
N ASP A 201 -16.67 7.22 12.71
CA ASP A 201 -17.65 6.77 13.71
C ASP A 201 -17.95 7.83 14.78
N THR A 202 -16.98 8.67 15.14
CA THR A 202 -17.19 9.80 16.06
C THR A 202 -18.06 10.89 15.42
N MET A 203 -17.78 11.25 14.17
CA MET A 203 -18.60 12.22 13.43
C MET A 203 -20.01 11.67 13.19
N ALA A 204 -20.13 10.42 12.75
CA ALA A 204 -21.40 9.83 12.37
C ALA A 204 -22.37 9.69 13.57
N LYS A 205 -21.85 9.44 14.77
CA LYS A 205 -22.62 9.36 16.03
C LYS A 205 -23.28 10.67 16.46
N GLU A 206 -22.86 11.81 15.91
CA GLU A 206 -23.52 13.10 16.16
C GLU A 206 -24.86 13.23 15.41
N PHE A 207 -25.03 12.45 14.36
CA PHE A 207 -26.14 12.54 13.43
C PHE A 207 -27.06 11.32 13.45
N TYR A 208 -26.51 10.18 13.85
CA TYR A 208 -27.18 8.89 13.82
C TYR A 208 -26.96 8.13 15.12
N SER A 209 -28.00 7.40 15.55
CA SER A 209 -27.86 6.46 16.65
C SER A 209 -26.98 5.27 16.25
N ARG A 210 -26.40 4.57 17.23
CA ARG A 210 -25.55 3.38 16.96
C ARG A 210 -26.25 2.32 16.10
N ASN A 211 -27.56 2.14 16.30
CA ASN A 211 -28.35 1.14 15.59
C ASN A 211 -28.55 1.49 14.11
N GLU A 212 -28.43 2.76 13.74
CA GLU A 212 -28.54 3.24 12.36
C GLU A 212 -27.19 3.19 11.61
N LEU A 213 -26.06 3.14 12.33
CA LEU A 213 -24.72 3.19 11.75
C LEU A 213 -24.12 1.81 11.46
N SER A 214 -24.53 0.77 12.19
CA SER A 214 -23.91 -0.56 12.06
C SER A 214 -24.69 -1.64 12.77
N TYR A 215 -24.87 -2.77 12.10
CA TYR A 215 -25.35 -4.03 12.72
C TYR A 215 -24.24 -4.79 13.47
N LEU A 216 -22.99 -4.32 13.40
CA LEU A 216 -21.81 -4.93 14.03
C LEU A 216 -21.51 -4.31 15.39
N SER A 217 -21.10 -5.16 16.34
CA SER A 217 -20.62 -4.74 17.67
C SER A 217 -19.25 -4.05 17.63
N ASP A 218 -18.90 -3.28 18.66
CA ASP A 218 -17.60 -2.59 18.76
C ASP A 218 -16.40 -3.57 18.66
N ASN A 219 -16.54 -4.78 19.23
CA ASN A 219 -15.53 -5.84 19.13
C ASN A 219 -15.39 -6.38 17.69
N GLU A 220 -16.51 -6.59 17.00
CA GLU A 220 -16.48 -7.04 15.61
C GLU A 220 -15.86 -5.98 14.69
N LYS A 221 -16.23 -4.70 14.87
CA LYS A 221 -15.60 -3.60 14.13
C LYS A 221 -14.09 -3.60 14.32
N SER A 222 -13.62 -3.71 15.57
CA SER A 222 -12.19 -3.77 15.89
C SER A 222 -11.48 -4.92 15.14
N LEU A 223 -12.06 -6.12 15.12
CA LEU A 223 -11.49 -7.25 14.39
C LEU A 223 -11.48 -7.03 12.87
N LEU A 224 -12.53 -6.40 12.32
CA LEU A 224 -12.65 -6.17 10.88
C LEU A 224 -11.74 -5.04 10.39
N THR A 225 -11.38 -4.06 11.24
CA THR A 225 -10.35 -3.04 10.90
C THR A 225 -8.96 -3.64 10.68
N LEU A 226 -8.69 -4.84 11.19
CA LEU A 226 -7.42 -5.56 11.04
C LEU A 226 -7.56 -6.78 10.12
N ALA A 227 -8.70 -6.94 9.46
CA ALA A 227 -8.95 -8.08 8.61
C ALA A 227 -8.20 -7.97 7.27
N ASP A 228 -7.98 -9.13 6.66
CA ASP A 228 -7.40 -9.18 5.32
C ASP A 228 -8.46 -8.90 4.24
N TYR A 229 -8.53 -7.64 3.81
CA TYR A 229 -9.41 -7.20 2.74
C TYR A 229 -9.03 -7.69 1.35
N CYS A 230 -7.91 -8.39 1.20
CA CYS A 230 -7.56 -9.09 -0.04
C CYS A 230 -8.21 -10.49 -0.12
N GLN A 231 -8.85 -10.97 0.95
CA GLN A 231 -9.51 -12.28 0.99
C GLN A 231 -10.60 -12.41 -0.07
N ARG A 232 -10.66 -13.57 -0.77
CA ARG A 232 -11.63 -13.83 -1.85
C ARG A 232 -12.17 -15.27 -1.85
N PRO A 233 -13.49 -15.49 -2.02
CA PRO A 233 -14.55 -14.49 -2.21
C PRO A 233 -14.69 -13.59 -0.98
N ILE A 234 -15.06 -12.32 -1.20
CA ILE A 234 -15.10 -11.33 -0.11
C ILE A 234 -16.11 -11.77 0.94
N PRO A 235 -15.70 -12.02 2.20
CA PRO A 235 -16.60 -12.41 3.27
C PRO A 235 -17.75 -11.40 3.44
N ASN A 236 -18.96 -11.89 3.73
CA ASN A 236 -20.12 -11.03 3.91
C ASN A 236 -19.91 -9.96 5.00
N LYS A 237 -19.20 -10.30 6.09
CA LYS A 237 -18.88 -9.32 7.14
C LYS A 237 -17.99 -8.18 6.65
N LEU A 238 -16.99 -8.45 5.79
CA LEU A 238 -16.15 -7.41 5.20
C LEU A 238 -16.96 -6.53 4.24
N LYS A 239 -17.87 -7.12 3.44
CA LYS A 239 -18.77 -6.33 2.59
C LYS A 239 -19.69 -5.40 3.39
N ILE A 240 -20.25 -5.88 4.50
CA ILE A 240 -21.11 -5.09 5.39
C ILE A 240 -20.32 -3.97 6.07
N TYR A 241 -19.10 -4.28 6.54
CA TYR A 241 -18.23 -3.30 7.18
C TYR A 241 -17.81 -2.21 6.18
N ALA A 242 -17.23 -2.60 5.05
CA ALA A 242 -16.80 -1.67 4.00
C ALA A 242 -17.95 -0.77 3.52
N ARG A 243 -19.14 -1.35 3.33
CA ARG A 243 -20.35 -0.58 2.99
C ARG A 243 -20.64 0.53 4.00
N ALA A 244 -20.46 0.27 5.30
CA ALA A 244 -20.85 1.18 6.36
C ALA A 244 -20.05 2.50 6.35
N ASP A 245 -18.81 2.48 5.86
CA ASP A 245 -17.94 3.67 5.82
C ASP A 245 -18.42 4.73 4.81
N VAL A 246 -19.20 4.34 3.79
CA VAL A 246 -19.77 5.25 2.79
C VAL A 246 -21.28 5.43 2.89
N HIS A 247 -22.01 4.45 3.43
CA HIS A 247 -23.48 4.38 3.39
C HIS A 247 -24.19 5.64 3.93
N VAL A 248 -23.73 6.16 5.08
CA VAL A 248 -24.33 7.37 5.69
C VAL A 248 -23.60 8.66 5.33
N LEU A 249 -22.45 8.56 4.64
CA LEU A 249 -21.51 9.67 4.51
C LEU A 249 -22.10 10.84 3.71
N ILE A 250 -22.85 10.56 2.65
CA ILE A 250 -23.58 11.57 1.87
C ILE A 250 -24.60 12.32 2.75
N ARG A 251 -25.29 11.59 3.64
CA ARG A 251 -26.32 12.18 4.50
C ARG A 251 -25.71 13.08 5.57
N VAL A 252 -24.64 12.60 6.21
CA VAL A 252 -23.85 13.39 7.18
C VAL A 252 -23.33 14.68 6.51
N TYR A 253 -22.85 14.58 5.26
CA TYR A 253 -22.48 15.76 4.47
C TYR A 253 -23.62 16.77 4.35
N PHE A 254 -24.83 16.34 3.96
CA PHE A 254 -25.96 17.27 3.83
C PHE A 254 -26.41 17.88 5.15
N GLN A 255 -26.45 17.09 6.22
CA GLN A 255 -26.81 17.58 7.54
C GLN A 255 -25.81 18.63 8.04
N MET A 256 -24.51 18.46 7.80
CA MET A 256 -23.55 19.53 8.09
C MET A 256 -23.75 20.73 7.15
N LYS A 257 -24.02 20.49 5.87
CA LYS A 257 -24.11 21.54 4.84
C LYS A 257 -25.21 22.56 5.16
N ILE A 258 -26.38 22.11 5.60
CA ILE A 258 -27.53 22.98 5.90
C ILE A 258 -27.27 23.94 7.06
N HIS A 259 -26.30 23.63 7.93
CA HIS A 259 -25.92 24.46 9.06
C HIS A 259 -24.70 25.35 8.78
N MET A 260 -24.15 25.32 7.57
CA MET A 260 -23.00 26.13 7.18
C MET A 260 -23.41 27.28 6.29
N THR A 261 -22.84 28.46 6.54
CA THR A 261 -22.87 29.58 5.59
C THR A 261 -22.10 29.23 4.31
N ALA A 262 -22.37 29.98 3.23
CA ALA A 262 -21.62 29.82 1.98
C ALA A 262 -20.11 30.05 2.17
N ALA A 263 -19.72 31.02 2.98
CA ALA A 263 -18.32 31.34 3.26
C ALA A 263 -17.60 30.20 4.01
N GLU A 264 -18.25 29.61 5.02
CA GLU A 264 -17.68 28.49 5.78
C GLU A 264 -17.51 27.25 4.90
N PHE A 265 -18.52 26.95 4.09
CA PHE A 265 -18.45 25.83 3.17
C PHE A 265 -17.36 26.03 2.11
N ASN A 266 -17.26 27.22 1.52
CA ASN A 266 -16.19 27.55 0.58
C ASN A 266 -14.80 27.38 1.21
N SER A 267 -14.64 27.76 2.49
CA SER A 267 -13.40 27.53 3.24
C SER A 267 -13.06 26.05 3.40
N VAL A 268 -14.06 25.17 3.57
CA VAL A 268 -13.87 23.71 3.62
C VAL A 268 -13.43 23.17 2.27
N VAL A 269 -14.05 23.64 1.17
CA VAL A 269 -13.67 23.26 -0.19
C VAL A 269 -12.22 23.65 -0.48
N VAL A 270 -11.84 24.91 -0.21
CA VAL A 270 -10.46 25.40 -0.40
C VAL A 270 -9.46 24.59 0.43
N SER A 271 -9.82 24.25 1.66
CA SER A 271 -8.97 23.45 2.55
C SER A 271 -8.83 22.01 2.03
N THR A 272 -9.91 21.43 1.49
CA THR A 272 -9.89 20.11 0.84
C THR A 272 -8.99 20.14 -0.40
N ASN A 273 -9.16 21.14 -1.29
CA ASN A 273 -8.31 21.31 -2.47
C ASN A 273 -6.84 21.47 -2.11
N THR A 274 -6.53 22.23 -1.04
CA THR A 274 -5.17 22.40 -0.54
C THR A 274 -4.58 21.07 -0.06
N LEU A 275 -5.37 20.26 0.65
CA LEU A 275 -4.99 18.92 1.10
C LEU A 275 -4.74 17.99 -0.10
N LEU A 276 -5.63 17.99 -1.10
CA LEU A 276 -5.46 17.22 -2.34
C LEU A 276 -4.20 17.64 -3.09
N CYS A 277 -3.92 18.93 -3.20
CA CYS A 277 -2.70 19.43 -3.81
C CYS A 277 -1.48 18.92 -3.04
N LYS A 278 -1.45 19.10 -1.72
CA LYS A 278 -0.32 18.66 -0.88
C LYS A 278 -0.05 17.16 -0.98
N HIS A 279 -1.09 16.34 -0.97
CA HIS A 279 -0.98 14.87 -0.97
C HIS A 279 -1.04 14.25 -2.37
N GLY A 280 -1.24 15.08 -3.40
CA GLY A 280 -1.33 14.66 -4.77
C GLY A 280 -0.34 15.34 -5.69
N LEU A 281 0.75 15.93 -5.19
CA LEU A 281 1.82 16.48 -6.02
C LEU A 281 2.60 15.37 -6.74
N THR A 282 2.94 14.30 -6.01
CA THR A 282 3.69 13.14 -6.48
C THR A 282 3.43 11.98 -5.50
N TYR A 283 3.11 10.78 -6.01
CA TYR A 283 3.43 9.58 -5.24
C TYR A 283 4.94 9.39 -5.36
N GLU A 284 5.68 9.83 -4.35
CA GLU A 284 7.04 9.37 -4.17
C GLU A 284 6.94 8.00 -3.51
N PRO A 285 7.35 6.90 -4.18
CA PRO A 285 7.60 5.67 -3.43
C PRO A 285 8.50 6.06 -2.27
N PRO A 286 8.23 5.60 -1.03
CA PRO A 286 9.01 5.99 0.13
C PRO A 286 10.45 5.94 -0.30
N VAL A 287 11.09 7.13 -0.32
CA VAL A 287 12.45 7.30 -0.81
C VAL A 287 13.21 6.13 -0.23
N THR A 288 14.06 5.44 -1.01
CA THR A 288 15.07 4.57 -0.39
C THR A 288 15.76 5.43 0.64
N VAL A 289 15.27 5.39 1.88
CA VAL A 289 15.74 6.31 2.88
C VAL A 289 17.08 5.71 3.15
N ASN A 290 18.12 6.39 2.65
CA ASN A 290 19.47 5.97 2.88
C ASN A 290 19.55 5.68 4.37
N PHE A 291 20.14 4.55 4.72
CA PHE A 291 20.28 4.11 6.10
C PHE A 291 20.63 5.26 7.06
N ALA A 292 21.51 6.18 6.62
CA ALA A 292 21.91 7.37 7.35
C ALA A 292 20.76 8.36 7.66
N SER A 293 19.78 8.51 6.78
CA SER A 293 18.68 9.48 6.90
C SER A 293 17.36 8.87 7.41
N ASN A 294 17.30 7.57 7.71
CA ASN A 294 16.05 6.93 8.15
C ASN A 294 15.82 7.06 9.67
N PRO A 295 14.90 7.93 10.13
CA PRO A 295 14.67 8.15 11.56
C PRO A 295 14.12 6.91 12.29
N LEU A 296 13.45 5.98 11.58
CA LEU A 296 12.95 4.74 12.18
C LEU A 296 14.09 3.79 12.56
N VAL A 297 15.12 3.70 11.71
CA VAL A 297 16.34 2.96 11.99
C VAL A 297 17.05 3.51 13.24
N HIS A 298 17.10 4.84 13.37
CA HIS A 298 17.76 5.50 14.49
C HIS A 298 17.01 5.33 15.82
N ARG A 299 15.67 5.27 15.78
CA ARG A 299 14.79 5.18 16.95
C ARG A 299 14.69 3.75 17.50
N ASP A 300 14.51 2.76 16.64
CA ASP A 300 14.18 1.40 17.09
C ASP A 300 15.41 0.59 17.57
N MET A 301 16.61 1.01 17.18
CA MET A 301 17.84 0.21 17.33
C MET A 301 18.85 0.82 18.31
N ASN A 302 18.48 1.89 19.02
CA ASN A 302 19.41 2.71 19.82
C ASN A 302 20.73 3.00 19.05
N PHE A 303 20.60 3.41 17.78
CA PHE A 303 21.70 3.45 16.81
C PHE A 303 22.95 4.18 17.32
N LYS A 304 22.76 5.21 18.15
CA LYS A 304 23.85 6.00 18.76
C LYS A 304 24.78 5.14 19.63
N SER A 305 24.26 4.11 20.29
CA SER A 305 25.00 3.21 21.18
C SER A 305 25.85 2.16 20.45
N LEU A 306 25.62 1.96 19.14
CA LEU A 306 26.33 0.95 18.34
C LEU A 306 27.75 1.41 17.99
N CYS A 307 28.71 0.48 18.04
CA CYS A 307 30.06 0.74 17.54
C CYS A 307 30.08 0.85 16.00
N THR A 308 31.18 1.36 15.43
CA THR A 308 31.31 1.56 13.97
C THR A 308 31.04 0.29 13.18
N GLU A 309 31.51 -0.86 13.66
CA GLU A 309 31.30 -2.15 12.98
C GLU A 309 29.83 -2.59 13.02
N GLN A 310 29.17 -2.45 14.18
CA GLN A 310 27.75 -2.74 14.34
C GLN A 310 26.87 -1.85 13.44
N LYS A 311 27.25 -0.57 13.28
CA LYS A 311 26.55 0.36 12.39
C LYS A 311 26.66 -0.09 10.92
N ARG A 312 27.86 -0.52 10.47
CA ARG A 312 28.08 -1.05 9.12
C ARG A 312 27.29 -2.32 8.85
N ILE A 313 27.26 -3.25 9.80
CA ILE A 313 26.46 -4.47 9.70
C ILE A 313 24.98 -4.11 9.57
N LEU A 314 24.48 -3.24 10.45
CA LEU A 314 23.09 -2.82 10.42
C LEU A 314 22.71 -2.15 9.09
N GLU A 315 23.58 -1.31 8.54
CA GLU A 315 23.39 -0.71 7.22
C GLU A 315 23.27 -1.76 6.11
N ALA A 316 24.17 -2.74 6.08
CA ALA A 316 24.13 -3.83 5.10
C ALA A 316 22.83 -4.65 5.20
N ILE A 317 22.39 -4.95 6.43
CA ILE A 317 21.14 -5.70 6.68
C ILE A 317 19.92 -4.90 6.22
N TYR A 318 19.91 -3.60 6.52
CA TYR A 318 18.82 -2.72 6.13
C TYR A 318 18.70 -2.64 4.61
N ASN A 319 19.81 -2.36 3.90
CA ASN A 319 19.80 -2.24 2.44
C ASN A 319 19.40 -3.55 1.75
N TRP A 320 19.91 -4.69 2.22
CA TRP A 320 19.52 -6.01 1.72
C TRP A 320 18.03 -6.30 1.93
N ARG A 321 17.51 -5.99 3.11
CA ARG A 321 16.09 -6.17 3.44
C ARG A 321 15.22 -5.34 2.50
N GLU A 322 15.56 -4.07 2.30
CA GLU A 322 14.82 -3.18 1.41
C GLU A 322 14.85 -3.67 -0.05
N ASP A 323 16.00 -4.15 -0.55
CA ASP A 323 16.10 -4.71 -1.90
C ASP A 323 15.20 -5.94 -2.10
N LEU A 324 15.24 -6.88 -1.15
CA LEU A 324 14.37 -8.06 -1.19
C LEU A 324 12.89 -7.69 -1.06
N ALA A 325 12.56 -6.80 -0.14
CA ALA A 325 11.20 -6.31 0.07
C ALA A 325 10.62 -5.70 -1.21
N LYS A 326 11.39 -4.86 -1.91
CA LYS A 326 11.01 -4.32 -3.23
C LYS A 326 10.88 -5.38 -4.31
N ARG A 327 11.91 -6.22 -4.43
CA ARG A 327 12.00 -7.24 -5.48
C ARG A 327 10.86 -8.24 -5.40
N PHE A 328 10.50 -8.61 -4.18
CA PHE A 328 9.45 -9.56 -3.90
C PHE A 328 8.13 -8.92 -3.50
N ASP A 329 8.00 -7.59 -3.58
CA ASP A 329 6.81 -6.85 -3.17
C ASP A 329 6.27 -7.31 -1.80
N GLU A 330 7.11 -7.22 -0.77
CA GLU A 330 6.80 -7.60 0.60
C GLU A 330 7.06 -6.45 1.55
N LYS A 331 6.36 -6.45 2.68
CA LYS A 331 6.70 -5.56 3.78
C LYS A 331 8.11 -5.88 4.29
N PRO A 332 8.99 -4.89 4.52
CA PRO A 332 10.34 -5.15 5.02
C PRO A 332 10.38 -5.99 6.30
N GLU A 333 9.41 -5.80 7.19
CA GLU A 333 9.24 -6.54 8.44
C GLU A 333 8.89 -8.02 8.23
N TYR A 334 8.31 -8.37 7.07
CA TYR A 334 8.05 -9.75 6.69
C TYR A 334 9.33 -10.47 6.23
N ILE A 335 10.29 -9.75 5.66
CA ILE A 335 11.61 -10.29 5.29
C ILE A 335 12.45 -10.58 6.54
N ILE A 336 12.63 -9.57 7.40
CA ILE A 336 13.32 -9.69 8.68
C ILE A 336 12.77 -8.67 9.68
N LYS A 337 12.38 -9.14 10.86
CA LYS A 337 11.81 -8.30 11.92
C LYS A 337 12.89 -7.50 12.64
N THR A 338 12.49 -6.39 13.25
CA THR A 338 13.42 -5.53 14.03
C THR A 338 14.14 -6.26 15.18
N PRO A 339 13.48 -7.09 16.00
CA PRO A 339 14.18 -7.88 17.01
C PRO A 339 15.25 -8.81 16.44
N ASP A 340 15.01 -9.42 15.28
CA ASP A 340 15.95 -10.32 14.61
C ASP A 340 17.19 -9.54 14.14
N LYS A 341 17.01 -8.34 13.58
CA LYS A 341 18.11 -7.42 13.24
C LYS A 341 18.96 -7.09 14.47
N ILE A 342 18.32 -6.73 15.60
CA ILE A 342 19.00 -6.39 16.85
C ILE A 342 19.82 -7.59 17.36
N ALA A 343 19.23 -8.79 17.37
CA ALA A 343 19.90 -9.98 17.85
C ALA A 343 21.11 -10.39 16.99
N ILE A 344 21.08 -10.10 15.69
CA ILE A 344 22.22 -10.28 14.78
C ILE A 344 23.36 -9.29 15.10
N ILE A 345 23.04 -8.04 15.45
CA ILE A 345 24.02 -6.97 15.73
C ILE A 345 24.62 -7.08 17.13
N ALA A 346 23.80 -7.49 18.11
CA ALA A 346 24.21 -7.61 19.51
C ALA A 346 25.20 -8.76 19.76
N ARG A 347 25.27 -9.74 18.85
CA ARG A 347 26.19 -10.87 18.96
C ARG A 347 27.46 -10.61 18.13
N PRO A 348 28.66 -10.64 18.73
CA PRO A 348 29.88 -10.84 17.96
C PRO A 348 29.83 -12.28 17.43
N LEU A 349 29.29 -12.45 16.23
CA LEU A 349 29.10 -13.78 15.65
C LEU A 349 30.37 -14.18 14.92
N ILE A 350 31.14 -15.06 15.56
CA ILE A 350 32.53 -15.39 15.23
C ILE A 350 32.61 -16.57 14.23
N SER A 351 31.53 -17.35 14.07
CA SER A 351 31.47 -18.52 13.17
C SER A 351 30.12 -18.67 12.44
N ALA A 352 30.08 -19.42 11.33
CA ALA A 352 28.84 -19.71 10.60
C ALA A 352 27.86 -20.58 11.41
N GLU A 353 28.39 -21.45 12.28
CA GLU A 353 27.63 -22.36 13.15
C GLU A 353 26.89 -21.61 14.28
N ASP A 354 27.56 -20.63 14.91
CA ASP A 354 26.92 -19.76 15.92
C ASP A 354 25.75 -18.96 15.35
N ILE A 355 25.85 -18.59 14.07
CA ILE A 355 24.76 -17.87 13.41
C ILE A 355 23.67 -18.85 12.98
N GLN A 356 23.99 -20.05 12.52
CA GLN A 356 23.00 -21.07 12.16
C GLN A 356 22.15 -21.51 13.38
N LEU A 357 22.75 -21.61 14.57
CA LEU A 357 22.04 -21.82 15.84
C LEU A 357 21.16 -20.63 16.25
N ALA A 358 21.57 -19.40 15.91
CA ALA A 358 20.72 -18.23 16.07
C ALA A 358 19.54 -18.23 15.07
N VAL A 359 19.80 -18.64 13.82
CA VAL A 359 18.85 -18.68 12.68
C VAL A 359 17.71 -19.66 12.90
N GLN A 360 17.97 -20.82 13.49
CA GLN A 360 16.91 -21.80 13.81
C GLN A 360 15.82 -21.24 14.74
N ARG A 361 16.06 -20.09 15.39
CA ARG A 361 15.07 -19.37 16.21
C ARG A 361 14.34 -18.23 15.48
N TYR A 362 14.74 -17.88 14.25
CA TYR A 362 14.19 -16.76 13.49
C TYR A 362 13.17 -17.22 12.44
N SER A 363 12.44 -16.26 11.85
CA SER A 363 11.32 -16.52 10.94
C SER A 363 11.68 -17.36 9.69
N GLU A 364 10.69 -18.05 9.12
CA GLU A 364 10.81 -18.82 7.87
C GLU A 364 11.37 -17.96 6.72
N SER A 365 10.95 -16.69 6.62
CA SER A 365 11.47 -15.71 5.66
C SER A 365 12.97 -15.49 5.79
N PHE A 366 13.49 -15.35 7.01
CA PHE A 366 14.93 -15.15 7.22
C PHE A 366 15.74 -16.39 6.82
N THR A 367 15.22 -17.58 7.11
CA THR A 367 15.85 -18.85 6.73
C THR A 367 15.96 -18.99 5.22
N ARG A 368 14.91 -18.60 4.47
CA ARG A 368 14.94 -18.61 2.99
C ARG A 368 16.08 -17.78 2.41
N TRP A 369 16.34 -16.61 2.98
CA TRP A 369 17.30 -15.66 2.42
C TRP A 369 18.69 -15.73 3.09
N TRP A 370 18.88 -16.70 3.98
CA TRP A 370 20.08 -16.85 4.80
C TRP A 370 21.39 -16.94 4.01
N GLU A 371 21.42 -17.72 2.92
CA GLU A 371 22.62 -17.86 2.10
C GLU A 371 23.03 -16.53 1.44
N ALA A 372 22.05 -15.73 1.02
CA ALA A 372 22.29 -14.39 0.48
C ALA A 372 22.83 -13.45 1.56
N PHE A 373 22.29 -13.53 2.77
CA PHE A 373 22.78 -12.77 3.93
C PHE A 373 24.22 -13.13 4.32
N LEU A 374 24.57 -14.43 4.35
CA LEU A 374 25.94 -14.86 4.67
C LEU A 374 26.97 -14.31 3.69
N LYS A 375 26.62 -14.25 2.40
CA LYS A 375 27.47 -13.65 1.36
C LYS A 375 27.74 -12.16 1.63
N LEU A 376 26.80 -11.45 2.26
CA LEU A 376 26.98 -10.05 2.67
C LEU A 376 27.89 -9.93 3.91
N LYS A 377 27.63 -10.73 4.94
CA LYS A 377 28.32 -10.66 6.23
C LYS A 377 29.79 -11.08 6.17
N VAL A 378 30.13 -12.08 5.35
CA VAL A 378 31.51 -12.59 5.22
C VAL A 378 32.43 -11.58 4.50
N ASN A 379 31.89 -10.60 3.77
CA ASN A 379 32.66 -9.77 2.83
C ASN A 379 32.63 -8.27 3.14
N GLY A 380 32.47 -7.92 4.43
CA GLY A 380 32.09 -6.60 4.97
C GLY A 380 32.83 -5.33 4.56
N GLN A 381 33.58 -5.24 3.45
CA GLN A 381 33.87 -3.93 2.83
C GLN A 381 34.48 -3.91 1.43
N ILE A 382 34.98 -5.02 0.86
CA ILE A 382 35.92 -4.91 -0.29
C ILE A 382 35.31 -5.33 -1.63
N TYR A 383 34.36 -6.27 -1.64
CA TYR A 383 33.96 -6.92 -2.89
C TYR A 383 32.72 -6.32 -3.57
N TYR A 384 31.99 -5.39 -2.94
CA TYR A 384 30.76 -4.82 -3.54
C TYR A 384 31.06 -3.97 -4.79
N ALA A 385 32.17 -3.23 -4.77
CA ALA A 385 32.64 -2.47 -5.93
C ALA A 385 33.17 -3.41 -7.04
N ASP A 386 33.91 -4.46 -6.67
CA ASP A 386 34.48 -5.41 -7.63
C ASP A 386 33.43 -6.38 -8.24
N LEU A 387 32.39 -6.74 -7.49
CA LEU A 387 31.24 -7.54 -7.97
C LEU A 387 30.33 -6.76 -8.92
N LEU A 388 30.22 -5.44 -8.75
CA LEU A 388 29.53 -4.55 -9.69
C LEU A 388 30.41 -4.19 -10.89
N ALA A 389 31.74 -4.23 -10.75
CA ALA A 389 32.69 -4.04 -11.84
C ALA A 389 32.86 -5.29 -12.74
N THR A 390 32.40 -6.46 -12.29
CA THR A 390 32.45 -7.68 -13.08
C THR A 390 31.36 -7.66 -14.15
N SER A 391 31.74 -7.30 -15.37
CA SER A 391 30.91 -7.45 -16.55
C SER A 391 30.88 -8.93 -16.97
N CYS A 392 29.68 -9.48 -17.10
CA CYS A 392 29.46 -10.79 -17.72
C CYS A 392 29.09 -10.55 -19.19
N HIS A 393 29.84 -11.12 -20.13
CA HIS A 393 29.57 -10.96 -21.57
C HIS A 393 28.15 -11.39 -22.00
N ASN A 394 27.48 -12.21 -21.20
CA ASN A 394 26.13 -12.72 -21.48
C ASN A 394 25.02 -12.08 -20.62
N CYS A 395 25.34 -11.11 -19.75
CA CYS A 395 24.34 -10.45 -18.90
C CYS A 395 24.45 -8.94 -19.05
N THR A 396 23.37 -8.30 -19.49
CA THR A 396 23.27 -6.83 -19.66
C THR A 396 23.20 -6.06 -18.33
N ILE A 397 23.16 -6.77 -17.20
CA ILE A 397 23.02 -6.19 -15.86
C ILE A 397 24.30 -6.44 -15.06
N ALA A 398 24.96 -5.35 -14.64
CA ALA A 398 26.15 -5.39 -13.80
C ALA A 398 25.91 -6.14 -12.49
N GLY A 399 26.82 -7.04 -12.11
CA GLY A 399 26.74 -7.82 -10.88
C GLY A 399 25.73 -8.97 -10.88
N HIS A 400 25.02 -9.26 -11.97
CA HIS A 400 24.01 -10.33 -12.05
C HIS A 400 24.46 -11.68 -11.44
N CYS A 401 25.70 -12.11 -11.69
CA CYS A 401 26.23 -13.39 -11.18
C CYS A 401 26.54 -13.40 -9.66
N ALA A 402 26.66 -12.22 -9.03
CA ALA A 402 26.94 -12.05 -7.60
C ALA A 402 25.80 -12.53 -6.70
N TRP A 403 24.57 -12.32 -7.15
CA TRP A 403 23.38 -12.32 -6.30
C TRP A 403 22.81 -13.70 -5.98
N GLY A 404 23.39 -14.79 -6.51
CA GLY A 404 22.89 -16.14 -6.22
C GLY A 404 21.48 -16.36 -6.72
N TYR A 405 21.29 -16.24 -8.03
CA TYR A 405 20.06 -16.69 -8.67
C TYR A 405 19.91 -18.21 -8.54
N LEU A 406 18.67 -18.67 -8.36
CA LEU A 406 18.27 -20.08 -8.29
C LEU A 406 17.88 -20.63 -9.68
N GLU A 407 18.43 -20.08 -10.75
CA GLU A 407 18.33 -20.69 -12.08
C GLU A 407 19.53 -21.62 -12.28
N ASP A 408 19.35 -22.75 -12.97
CA ASP A 408 20.42 -23.75 -13.14
C ASP A 408 21.66 -23.14 -13.82
N TYR A 409 21.44 -22.19 -14.73
CA TYR A 409 22.49 -21.43 -15.43
C TYR A 409 23.36 -20.60 -14.47
N SER A 410 22.81 -20.01 -13.40
CA SER A 410 23.59 -19.18 -12.47
C SER A 410 24.40 -20.01 -11.48
N LYS A 411 23.98 -21.25 -11.17
CA LYS A 411 24.73 -22.16 -10.29
C LYS A 411 26.03 -22.64 -10.92
N GLU A 412 25.99 -23.06 -12.18
CA GLU A 412 27.18 -23.49 -12.93
C GLU A 412 28.17 -22.33 -13.14
N HIS A 413 27.64 -21.14 -13.42
CA HIS A 413 28.46 -19.94 -13.58
C HIS A 413 29.11 -19.50 -12.26
N GLN A 414 28.40 -19.60 -11.14
CA GLN A 414 28.97 -19.35 -9.81
C GLN A 414 30.09 -20.35 -9.50
N GLN A 415 29.89 -21.64 -9.78
CA GLN A 415 30.93 -22.64 -9.57
C GLN A 415 32.21 -22.33 -10.37
N ARG A 416 32.08 -21.91 -11.64
CA ARG A 416 33.22 -21.47 -12.46
C ARG A 416 33.89 -20.20 -11.94
N TYR A 417 33.10 -19.19 -11.55
CA TYR A 417 33.62 -17.96 -10.99
C TYR A 417 34.42 -18.20 -9.70
N TYR A 418 33.88 -18.99 -8.77
CA TYR A 418 34.55 -19.34 -7.51
C TYR A 418 35.76 -20.26 -7.70
N ALA A 419 35.74 -21.14 -8.71
CA ALA A 419 36.91 -21.94 -9.08
C ALA A 419 38.07 -21.04 -9.54
N ASN A 420 37.79 -20.05 -10.38
CA ASN A 420 38.81 -19.13 -10.90
C ASN A 420 39.36 -18.18 -9.83
N HIS A 421 38.54 -17.76 -8.85
CA HIS A 421 38.97 -16.81 -7.81
C HIS A 421 39.49 -17.49 -6.52
N ARG A 422 39.28 -18.81 -6.34
CA ARG A 422 39.99 -19.57 -5.30
C ARG A 422 41.49 -19.73 -5.59
N ALA A 423 41.90 -19.72 -6.86
CA ALA A 423 43.31 -19.76 -7.25
C ALA A 423 44.11 -18.52 -6.80
N SER A 424 43.44 -17.39 -6.56
CA SER A 424 44.09 -16.15 -6.08
C SER A 424 44.29 -16.09 -4.55
N LYS A 425 43.87 -17.10 -3.78
CA LYS A 425 43.99 -17.13 -2.30
C LYS A 425 45.41 -17.40 -1.77
N THR A 426 46.42 -17.54 -2.62
CA THR A 426 47.80 -17.83 -2.19
C THR A 426 48.53 -16.61 -1.59
N ILE A 427 47.93 -15.41 -1.57
CA ILE A 427 48.63 -14.17 -1.16
C ILE A 427 48.48 -13.79 0.33
N VAL A 428 47.62 -14.45 1.11
CA VAL A 428 47.33 -14.00 2.50
C VAL A 428 48.33 -14.51 3.56
N ASN A 429 49.27 -15.40 3.23
CA ASN A 429 50.19 -15.99 4.22
C ASN A 429 51.56 -15.28 4.40
N ARG A 430 51.76 -14.04 3.92
CA ARG A 430 53.06 -13.33 4.06
C ARG A 430 53.17 -12.24 5.13
N HIS A 431 52.15 -12.02 5.95
CA HIS A 431 52.22 -11.06 7.08
C HIS A 431 52.00 -11.71 8.44
N ARG A 432 52.75 -12.78 8.70
CA ARG A 432 53.14 -13.21 10.05
C ARG A 432 54.62 -13.55 10.06
N ARG A 433 55.46 -12.54 10.22
CA ARG A 433 56.74 -12.59 10.93
C ARG A 433 56.98 -11.24 11.58
#